data_AF-A0A177MVI0-F1
#
_entry.id   AF-A0A177MVI0-F1
#
_cell.length_a   1.000
_cell.length_b   1.000
_cell.length_c   1.000
_cell.angle_alpha   90.00
_cell.angle_beta   90.00
_cell.angle_gamma   90.00
#
_symmetry.space_group_name_H-M   'P 1'
#
loop_
_entity.id
_entity.type
_entity.pdbx_description
1 polymer ?
#
loop_
_entity_poly.entity_id
_entity_poly.type
_entity_poly.pdbx_seq_one_letter_code
_entity_poly.pdbx_strand_id
1 'polypeptide(L)'
;MSEIIPFPVPNKQQKSDLDAVIDEALKAIPRQDREKLRFELIKTIDSYDAFFSEWSLSLPEDSNETLRKQIYDIAHQEHDRKIQMLKDIMRLKIKVLVAEYQHRK
;
A
#
# COMPACT_ATOMS: atom_id res chain seq x y z
N MET A 1 3.37 22.67 -22.47
CA MET A 1 3.03 22.44 -21.06
C MET A 1 3.03 20.94 -20.80
N SER A 2 3.56 20.45 -19.67
CA SER A 2 3.60 19.00 -19.39
C SER A 2 2.21 18.45 -19.08
N GLU A 3 1.85 17.30 -19.66
CA GLU A 3 0.61 16.59 -19.34
C GLU A 3 0.77 15.81 -18.02
N ILE A 4 -0.18 15.95 -17.09
CA ILE A 4 -0.20 15.25 -15.80
C ILE A 4 -1.21 14.12 -15.89
N ILE A 5 -0.74 12.88 -15.76
CA ILE A 5 -1.58 11.68 -15.91
C ILE A 5 -1.69 10.96 -14.55
N PRO A 6 -2.90 10.65 -14.05
CA PRO A 6 -3.09 9.91 -12.81
C PRO A 6 -2.61 8.46 -12.97
N PHE A 7 -1.86 7.99 -11.97
CA PHE A 7 -1.14 6.72 -12.01
C PHE A 7 -1.02 6.15 -10.58
N PRO A 8 -1.24 4.84 -10.31
CA PRO A 8 -1.70 3.75 -11.17
C PRO A 8 -3.24 3.66 -11.29
N VAL A 9 -3.76 2.69 -12.05
CA VAL A 9 -5.17 2.27 -11.97
C VAL A 9 -5.41 1.56 -10.62
N PRO A 10 -6.43 1.94 -9.82
CA PRO A 10 -6.64 1.40 -8.47
C PRO A 10 -6.83 -0.12 -8.51
N ASN A 11 -5.85 -0.84 -7.95
CA ASN A 11 -5.80 -2.29 -8.02
C ASN A 11 -6.60 -2.89 -6.84
N LYS A 12 -7.88 -3.20 -7.07
CA LYS A 12 -8.78 -3.82 -6.07
C LYS A 12 -8.24 -5.13 -5.47
N GLN A 13 -7.31 -5.80 -6.15
CA GLN A 13 -6.68 -7.04 -5.68
C GLN A 13 -5.82 -6.84 -4.42
N GLN A 14 -5.19 -5.66 -4.23
CA GLN A 14 -4.30 -5.42 -3.10
C GLN A 14 -5.01 -5.41 -1.75
N LYS A 15 -6.26 -4.92 -1.69
CA LYS A 15 -7.07 -4.96 -0.45
C LYS A 15 -7.31 -6.40 0.02
N SER A 16 -7.57 -7.32 -0.91
CA SER A 16 -7.83 -8.73 -0.59
C SER A 16 -6.62 -9.44 0.01
N ASP A 17 -5.41 -9.17 -0.47
CA ASP A 17 -4.18 -9.75 0.09
C ASP A 17 -3.92 -9.27 1.53
N LEU A 18 -4.27 -8.01 1.80
CA LEU A 18 -4.02 -7.38 3.10
C LEU A 18 -4.97 -7.85 4.17
N ASP A 19 -6.26 -8.00 3.84
CA ASP A 19 -7.25 -8.56 4.75
C ASP A 19 -6.83 -9.96 5.24
N ALA A 20 -6.28 -10.80 4.35
CA ALA A 20 -5.79 -12.14 4.71
C ALA A 20 -4.62 -12.08 5.71
N VAL A 21 -3.66 -11.16 5.51
CA VAL A 21 -2.51 -10.98 6.41
C VAL A 21 -2.95 -10.45 7.77
N ILE A 22 -3.90 -9.51 7.81
CA ILE A 22 -4.48 -9.00 9.05
C ILE A 22 -5.17 -10.13 9.81
N ASP A 23 -6.00 -10.92 9.12
CA ASP A 23 -6.74 -12.02 9.74
C ASP A 23 -5.83 -13.11 10.29
N GLU A 24 -4.75 -13.43 9.59
CA GLU A 24 -3.74 -14.36 10.09
C GLU A 24 -3.06 -13.85 11.37
N ALA A 25 -2.62 -12.58 11.37
CA ALA A 25 -1.92 -12.00 12.52
C ALA A 25 -2.81 -11.86 13.76
N LEU A 26 -4.11 -11.61 13.57
CA LEU A 26 -5.06 -11.46 14.66
C LEU A 26 -5.56 -12.79 15.24
N LYS A 27 -5.18 -13.95 14.67
CA LYS A 27 -5.58 -15.28 15.20
C LYS A 27 -5.17 -15.47 16.66
N ALA A 28 -4.00 -14.96 17.04
CA ALA A 28 -3.45 -15.07 18.40
C ALA A 28 -4.12 -14.12 19.42
N ILE A 29 -4.94 -13.17 18.96
CA ILE A 29 -5.62 -12.17 19.80
C ILE A 29 -6.99 -12.69 20.23
N PRO A 30 -7.38 -12.52 21.52
CA PRO A 30 -8.72 -12.82 22.00
C PRO A 30 -9.80 -12.10 21.19
N ARG A 31 -10.94 -12.76 20.95
CA ARG A 31 -12.05 -12.22 20.16
C ARG A 31 -12.51 -10.83 20.60
N GLN A 32 -12.48 -10.55 21.91
CA GLN A 32 -12.94 -9.28 22.48
C GLN A 32 -12.12 -8.06 22.02
N ASP A 33 -10.81 -8.24 21.78
CA ASP A 33 -9.92 -7.15 21.35
C ASP A 33 -9.62 -7.17 19.85
N ARG A 34 -10.02 -8.24 19.17
CA ARG A 34 -9.72 -8.49 17.76
C ARG A 34 -10.31 -7.44 16.83
N GLU A 35 -11.58 -7.06 17.02
CA GLU A 35 -12.23 -6.07 16.15
C GLU A 35 -11.62 -4.69 16.30
N LYS A 36 -11.25 -4.29 17.52
CA LYS A 36 -10.61 -3.00 17.78
C LYS A 36 -9.24 -2.93 17.10
N LEU A 37 -8.40 -3.95 17.26
CA LEU A 37 -7.10 -4.03 16.60
C LEU A 37 -7.23 -4.12 15.08
N ARG A 38 -8.23 -4.85 14.57
CA ARG A 38 -8.54 -4.88 13.13
C ARG A 38 -8.87 -3.49 12.59
N PHE A 39 -9.70 -2.73 13.28
CA PHE A 39 -10.07 -1.39 12.87
C PHE A 39 -8.88 -0.43 12.86
N GLU A 40 -8.04 -0.45 13.90
CA GLU A 40 -6.82 0.37 13.95
C GLU A 40 -5.84 0.01 12.83
N LEU A 41 -5.71 -1.29 12.51
CA LEU A 41 -4.91 -1.78 11.39
C LEU A 41 -5.44 -1.30 10.05
N ILE A 42 -6.74 -1.50 9.76
CA ILE A 42 -7.36 -1.07 8.51
C ILE A 42 -7.21 0.44 8.32
N LYS A 43 -7.48 1.23 9.37
CA LYS A 43 -7.31 2.69 9.31
C LYS A 43 -5.88 3.11 9.00
N THR A 44 -4.91 2.43 9.61
CA THR A 44 -3.48 2.68 9.36
C THR A 44 -3.12 2.31 7.91
N ILE A 45 -3.64 1.19 7.42
CA ILE A 45 -3.42 0.72 6.05
C ILE A 45 -4.02 1.67 5.03
N ASP A 46 -5.28 2.07 5.18
CA ASP A 46 -5.95 3.02 4.29
C ASP A 46 -5.21 4.37 4.28
N SER A 47 -4.61 4.80 5.40
CA SER A 47 -3.82 6.04 5.45
C SER A 47 -2.52 5.95 4.66
N TYR A 48 -1.88 4.78 4.63
CA TYR A 48 -0.69 4.56 3.82
C TYR A 48 -1.04 4.32 2.35
N ASP A 49 -2.11 3.59 2.07
CA ASP A 49 -2.60 3.34 0.71
C ASP A 49 -2.83 4.65 -0.05
N ALA A 50 -3.46 5.64 0.58
CA ALA A 50 -3.60 6.98 0.01
C ALA A 50 -2.25 7.64 -0.34
N PHE A 51 -1.26 7.55 0.55
CA PHE A 51 0.07 8.11 0.31
C PHE A 51 0.83 7.44 -0.84
N PHE A 52 0.64 6.13 -1.05
CA PHE A 52 1.34 5.38 -2.10
C PHE A 52 0.58 5.32 -3.43
N SER A 53 -0.73 5.61 -3.45
CA SER A 53 -1.58 5.57 -4.65
C SER A 53 -1.75 6.92 -5.34
N GLU A 54 -1.55 8.05 -4.66
CA GLU A 54 -1.57 9.38 -5.28
C GLU A 54 -0.28 9.63 -6.07
N TRP A 55 -0.25 9.19 -7.32
CA TRP A 55 0.86 9.41 -8.22
C TRP A 55 0.43 10.06 -9.53
N SER A 56 1.30 10.92 -10.04
CA SER A 56 1.11 11.54 -11.34
C SER A 56 2.42 11.59 -12.12
N LEU A 57 2.31 11.33 -13.41
CA LEU A 57 3.43 11.37 -14.33
C LEU A 57 3.38 12.68 -15.11
N SER A 58 4.49 13.41 -15.18
CA SER A 58 4.63 14.55 -16.09
C SER A 58 5.41 14.13 -17.33
N LEU A 59 4.84 14.35 -18.51
CA LEU A 59 5.50 14.06 -19.79
C LEU A 59 5.82 15.35 -20.55
N PRO A 60 7.02 15.49 -21.13
CA PRO A 60 7.32 16.58 -22.05
C PRO A 60 6.44 16.52 -23.31
N GLU A 61 5.96 17.65 -23.82
CA GLU A 61 5.17 17.69 -25.07
C GLU A 61 5.97 17.15 -26.26
N ASP A 62 7.25 17.50 -26.36
CA ASP A 62 8.14 17.16 -27.47
C ASP A 62 8.77 15.76 -27.38
N SER A 63 8.39 14.95 -26.39
CA SER A 63 8.93 13.59 -26.24
C SER A 63 8.39 12.66 -27.35
N ASN A 64 9.27 11.93 -28.02
CA ASN A 64 8.86 10.91 -28.99
C ASN A 64 8.20 9.69 -28.30
N GLU A 65 7.53 8.84 -29.09
CA GLU A 65 6.79 7.68 -28.56
C GLU A 65 7.68 6.71 -27.76
N THR A 66 8.94 6.51 -28.19
CA THR A 66 9.90 5.65 -27.50
C THR A 66 10.24 6.15 -26.10
N LEU A 67 10.50 7.45 -25.97
CA LEU A 67 10.82 8.08 -24.68
C LEU A 67 9.60 8.05 -23.75
N ARG A 68 8.39 8.29 -24.28
CA ARG A 68 7.15 8.16 -23.50
C ARG A 68 6.99 6.75 -22.95
N LYS A 69 7.17 5.72 -23.79
CA LYS A 69 7.13 4.30 -23.37
C LYS A 69 8.14 4.02 -22.25
N GLN A 70 9.39 4.45 -22.40
CA GLN A 70 10.41 4.26 -21.37
C GLN A 70 10.05 4.93 -20.04
N ILE A 71 9.54 6.17 -20.08
CA ILE A 71 9.11 6.88 -18.88
C ILE A 71 7.94 6.15 -18.22
N TYR A 72 6.98 5.66 -19.01
CA TYR A 72 5.88 4.83 -18.51
C TYR A 72 6.37 3.53 -17.86
N ASP A 73 7.30 2.80 -18.49
CA ASP A 73 7.82 1.55 -17.96
C ASP A 73 8.54 1.76 -16.63
N ILE A 74 9.36 2.81 -16.53
CA ILE A 74 10.04 3.19 -15.28
C ILE A 74 9.03 3.56 -14.19
N ALA A 75 7.99 4.32 -14.54
CA ALA A 75 6.94 4.69 -13.61
C ALA A 75 6.21 3.46 -13.05
N HIS A 76 5.88 2.48 -13.89
CA HIS A 76 5.29 1.21 -13.45
C HIS A 76 6.22 0.45 -12.51
N GLN A 77 7.49 0.31 -12.87
CA GLN A 77 8.46 -0.40 -12.03
C GLN A 77 8.62 0.24 -10.64
N GLU A 78 8.73 1.57 -10.58
CA GLU A 78 8.87 2.27 -9.30
C GLU A 78 7.59 2.24 -8.48
N HIS A 79 6.43 2.27 -9.13
CA HIS A 79 5.16 2.09 -8.46
C HIS A 79 5.04 0.70 -7.84
N ASP A 80 5.32 -0.36 -8.59
CA ASP A 80 5.28 -1.73 -8.08
C ASP A 80 6.24 -1.94 -6.91
N ARG A 81 7.44 -1.33 -6.99
CA ARG A 81 8.41 -1.32 -5.90
C ARG A 81 7.86 -0.62 -4.66
N LYS A 82 7.21 0.53 -4.80
CA LYS A 82 6.57 1.26 -3.70
C LYS A 82 5.44 0.47 -3.05
N ILE A 83 4.60 -0.18 -3.85
CA ILE A 83 3.55 -1.08 -3.35
C ILE A 83 4.15 -2.22 -2.56
N GLN A 84 5.25 -2.82 -3.04
CA GLN A 84 5.91 -3.89 -2.30
C GLN A 84 6.47 -3.39 -0.96
N MET A 85 7.08 -2.20 -0.94
CA MET A 85 7.52 -1.57 0.32
C MET A 85 6.35 -1.31 1.28
N LEU A 86 5.21 -0.84 0.77
CA LEU A 86 3.99 -0.66 1.55
C LEU A 86 3.57 -2.00 2.19
N LYS A 87 3.52 -3.10 1.41
CA LYS A 87 3.20 -4.44 1.93
C LYS A 87 4.12 -4.86 3.07
N ASP A 88 5.42 -4.59 2.96
CA ASP A 88 6.41 -4.96 3.97
C ASP A 88 6.28 -4.10 5.25
N ILE A 89 6.05 -2.79 5.11
CA ILE A 89 5.78 -1.88 6.24
C ILE A 89 4.53 -2.34 6.98
N MET A 90 3.45 -2.69 6.27
CA MET A 90 2.21 -3.15 6.89
C MET A 90 2.42 -4.46 7.67
N ARG A 91 3.14 -5.42 7.09
CA ARG A 91 3.52 -6.66 7.80
C ARG A 91 4.30 -6.40 9.08
N LEU A 92 5.25 -5.47 9.04
CA LEU A 92 6.01 -5.07 10.23
C LEU A 92 5.13 -4.39 11.27
N LYS A 93 4.27 -3.46 10.84
CA LYS A 93 3.36 -2.74 11.75
C LYS A 93 2.40 -3.69 12.46
N ILE A 94 1.86 -4.67 11.73
CA ILE A 94 1.02 -5.73 12.28
C ILE A 94 1.77 -6.50 13.37
N LYS A 95 3.01 -6.95 13.09
CA LYS A 95 3.84 -7.65 14.08
C LYS A 95 4.09 -6.81 15.34
N VAL A 96 4.41 -5.52 15.16
CA VAL A 96 4.64 -4.59 16.28
C VAL A 96 3.38 -4.43 17.12
N LEU A 97 2.22 -4.21 16.51
CA LEU A 97 0.95 -4.04 17.22
C LEU A 97 0.57 -5.29 18.02
N VAL A 98 0.75 -6.48 17.44
CA VAL A 98 0.52 -7.75 18.15
C VAL A 98 1.48 -7.91 19.32
N ALA A 99 2.77 -7.62 19.13
CA ALA A 99 3.77 -7.70 20.19
C ALA A 99 3.50 -6.69 21.32
N GLU A 100 3.14 -5.45 21.00
CA GLU A 100 2.75 -4.44 21.98
C GLU A 100 1.52 -4.86 22.78
N TYR A 101 0.52 -5.46 22.14
CA TYR A 101 -0.64 -6.00 22.84
C TYR A 101 -0.25 -7.12 23.81
N GLN A 102 0.62 -8.05 23.39
CA GLN A 102 1.09 -9.13 24.25
C GLN A 102 1.93 -8.63 25.43
N HIS A 103 2.73 -7.57 25.25
CA HIS A 103 3.55 -6.99 26.32
C HIS A 103 2.78 -6.12 27.31
N ARG A 104 1.62 -5.56 26.92
CA ARG A 104 0.77 -4.75 27.80
C ARG A 104 -0.18 -5.58 28.69
N LYS A 105 -0.25 -6.89 28.46
CA LYS A 105 -1.00 -7.85 29.26
C LYS A 105 -0.09 -8.57 30.24
#